data_AF-A0A485KZG1-F1
#
_entry.id   AF-A0A485KZG1-F1
#
_cell.length_a   1.000
_cell.length_b   1.000
_cell.length_c   1.000
_cell.angle_alpha   90.00
_cell.angle_beta   90.00
_cell.angle_gamma   90.00
#
_symmetry.space_group_name_H-M   'P 1'
#
loop_
_entity.id
_entity.type
_entity.pdbx_description
1 polymer ?
#
loop_
_entity_poly.entity_id
_entity_poly.type
_entity_poly.pdbx_seq_one_letter_code
_entity_poly.pdbx_strand_id
1 'polypeptide(L)'
;MKLVQHAAEDQLSMVPPPKVDSHVVPFVSAFLPWLYLAHHADAKFIDRVLALLAKSDGRDKACKIVQYFCKLAMAVHEPKYKPLVGVLAKQLSGTRRVLRIGKCLKVVGNTVDAWGEPVAWKRAAGLLGAGVSCAGDFGDDVCWASDMQLLPVWVSDCEVWIDRLWLVSIVCDVPLHMADLLAARQALLACDADTDETEVRRRRAKFFNLAVGQVKLIADFFHASRKAMNWPTRSPVQDAVCGLVSASCAFVKLWGATAK
;
A
#
# COMPACT_ATOMS: atom_id res chain seq x y z
N MET A 1 -61.66 51.12 12.77
CA MET A 1 -60.35 51.77 12.51
C MET A 1 -59.25 50.75 12.75
N LYS A 2 -58.65 50.23 11.67
CA LYS A 2 -57.50 49.31 11.73
C LYS A 2 -56.23 50.15 11.54
N LEU A 3 -55.38 50.20 12.56
CA LEU A 3 -54.06 50.82 12.48
C LEU A 3 -53.10 49.84 11.82
N VAL A 4 -52.68 50.19 10.62
CA VAL A 4 -51.61 49.54 9.85
C VAL A 4 -50.29 49.99 10.46
N GLN A 5 -49.53 49.08 11.07
CA GLN A 5 -48.12 49.31 11.40
C GLN A 5 -47.27 48.76 10.24
N HIS A 6 -46.77 49.69 9.42
CA HIS A 6 -45.59 49.48 8.60
C HIS A 6 -44.37 49.77 9.48
N ALA A 7 -43.55 48.76 9.74
CA ALA A 7 -42.17 48.94 10.16
C ALA A 7 -41.30 48.19 9.14
N ALA A 8 -40.51 48.97 8.42
CA ALA A 8 -39.61 48.53 7.38
C ALA A 8 -38.48 47.70 7.99
N GLU A 9 -38.28 46.50 7.45
CA GLU A 9 -37.05 45.75 7.62
C GLU A 9 -35.97 46.38 6.74
N ASP A 10 -34.93 46.93 7.37
CA ASP A 10 -33.67 47.29 6.73
C ASP A 10 -33.04 46.03 6.12
N GLN A 11 -33.32 45.77 4.85
CA GLN A 11 -32.58 44.83 4.03
C GLN A 11 -31.19 45.43 3.72
N LEU A 12 -30.27 45.25 4.66
CA LEU A 12 -28.84 45.28 4.37
C LEU A 12 -28.55 44.19 3.35
N SER A 13 -28.44 44.64 2.10
CA SER A 13 -27.89 43.92 0.95
C SER A 13 -26.53 43.31 1.32
N MET A 14 -26.55 42.10 1.87
CA MET A 14 -25.37 41.26 1.97
C MET A 14 -25.12 40.69 0.59
N VAL A 15 -24.21 41.33 -0.15
CA VAL A 15 -23.59 40.75 -1.33
C VAL A 15 -23.09 39.35 -0.92
N PRO A 16 -23.56 38.26 -1.56
CA PRO A 16 -23.08 36.94 -1.23
C PRO A 16 -21.56 36.90 -1.48
N PRO A 17 -20.77 36.32 -0.57
CA PRO A 17 -19.33 36.23 -0.77
C PRO A 17 -19.06 35.52 -2.10
N PRO A 18 -18.04 35.95 -2.86
CA PRO A 18 -17.69 35.33 -4.12
C PRO A 18 -17.48 33.83 -3.88
N LYS A 19 -18.20 33.00 -4.64
CA LYS A 19 -17.93 31.56 -4.71
C LYS A 19 -16.53 31.40 -5.28
N VAL A 20 -15.55 31.26 -4.40
CA VAL A 20 -14.20 30.86 -4.78
C VAL A 20 -14.30 29.42 -5.23
N ASP A 21 -14.04 29.15 -6.51
CA ASP A 21 -13.93 27.81 -7.05
C ASP A 21 -12.76 27.09 -6.34
N SER A 22 -13.08 26.42 -5.23
CA SER A 22 -12.13 25.72 -4.37
C SER A 22 -11.63 24.39 -4.95
N HIS A 23 -11.90 24.11 -6.22
CA HIS A 23 -11.64 22.80 -6.81
C HIS A 23 -10.18 22.57 -7.26
N VAL A 24 -9.35 23.61 -7.34
CA VAL A 24 -7.99 23.48 -7.94
C VAL A 24 -6.84 23.78 -6.96
N VAL A 25 -7.09 24.53 -5.88
CA VAL A 25 -6.04 24.96 -4.92
C VAL A 25 -5.65 23.96 -3.81
N PRO A 26 -6.49 23.00 -3.34
CA PRO A 26 -6.14 22.20 -2.16
C PRO A 26 -5.01 21.19 -2.43
N PHE A 27 -4.88 20.71 -3.67
CA PHE A 27 -3.89 19.69 -4.02
C PHE A 27 -2.45 20.22 -3.86
N VAL A 28 -2.14 21.39 -4.42
CA VAL A 28 -0.78 21.96 -4.34
C VAL A 28 -0.40 22.30 -2.88
N SER A 29 -1.36 22.77 -2.09
CA SER A 29 -1.14 23.08 -0.67
C SER A 29 -0.85 21.84 0.20
N ALA A 30 -1.41 20.67 -0.15
CA ALA A 30 -1.14 19.43 0.55
C ALA A 30 0.23 18.83 0.22
N PHE A 31 0.76 19.11 -0.98
CA PHE A 31 2.09 18.66 -1.41
C PHE A 31 3.23 19.54 -0.88
N LEU A 32 2.98 20.82 -0.61
CA LEU A 32 3.99 21.77 -0.13
C LEU A 32 4.71 21.35 1.16
N PRO A 33 4.01 20.89 2.22
CA PRO A 33 4.66 20.37 3.42
C PRO A 33 5.54 19.14 3.16
N TRP A 34 5.15 18.29 2.20
CA TRP A 34 5.91 17.10 1.83
C TRP A 34 7.11 17.41 0.95
N LEU A 35 6.98 18.33 -0.01
CA LEU A 35 8.11 18.85 -0.79
C LEU A 35 9.08 19.61 0.11
N TYR A 36 8.57 20.37 1.08
CA TYR A 36 9.39 21.02 2.11
C TYR A 36 10.10 19.99 3.00
N LEU A 37 9.39 18.97 3.49
CA LEU A 37 9.99 17.86 4.24
C LEU A 37 11.01 17.10 3.40
N ALA A 38 10.76 16.83 2.12
CA ALA A 38 11.69 16.14 1.24
C ALA A 38 12.92 16.99 0.89
N HIS A 39 12.73 18.31 0.70
CA HIS A 39 13.80 19.27 0.43
C HIS A 39 14.67 19.56 1.66
N HIS A 40 14.08 19.53 2.86
CA HIS A 40 14.78 19.77 4.13
C HIS A 40 15.12 18.51 4.92
N ALA A 41 14.73 17.33 4.43
CA ALA A 41 15.13 16.07 5.03
C ALA A 41 16.62 15.83 4.74
N ASP A 42 17.43 15.95 5.78
CA ASP A 42 18.78 15.38 5.80
C ASP A 42 18.68 13.89 5.42
N ALA A 43 19.63 13.38 4.62
CA ALA A 43 19.74 11.95 4.32
C ALA A 43 19.68 11.10 5.61
N LYS A 44 20.27 11.60 6.70
CA LYS A 44 20.19 10.95 8.03
C LYS A 44 18.77 10.84 8.57
N PHE A 45 17.90 11.80 8.28
CA PHE A 45 16.50 11.75 8.69
C PHE A 45 15.75 10.67 7.89
N ILE A 46 15.96 10.63 6.57
CA ILE A 46 15.37 9.60 5.69
C ILE A 46 15.81 8.21 6.15
N ASP A 47 17.10 8.01 6.41
CA ASP A 47 17.64 6.74 6.91
C ASP A 47 17.00 6.31 8.24
N ARG A 48 16.80 7.25 9.17
CA ARG A 48 16.12 6.96 10.45
C ARG A 48 14.67 6.54 10.24
N VAL A 49 13.93 7.22 9.36
CA VAL A 49 12.54 6.86 9.04
C VAL A 49 12.48 5.49 8.38
N LEU A 50 13.36 5.21 7.42
CA LEU A 50 13.44 3.90 6.78
C LEU A 50 13.81 2.79 7.77
N ALA A 51 14.70 3.05 8.72
CA ALA A 51 15.05 2.09 9.77
C ALA A 51 13.88 1.82 10.73
N LEU A 52 13.09 2.85 11.08
CA LEU A 52 11.88 2.68 11.87
C LEU A 52 10.82 1.86 11.12
N LEU A 53 10.62 2.14 9.83
CA LEU A 53 9.73 1.39 8.96
C LEU A 53 10.15 -0.07 8.81
N ALA A 54 11.46 -0.34 8.76
CA ALA A 54 11.97 -1.71 8.73
C ALA A 54 11.64 -2.46 10.03
N LYS A 55 11.72 -1.80 11.19
CA LYS A 55 11.35 -2.38 12.49
C LYS A 55 9.84 -2.59 12.64
N SER A 56 9.00 -1.78 11.98
CA SER A 56 7.55 -1.91 12.04
C SER A 56 6.98 -2.92 11.04
N ASP A 57 7.74 -3.34 10.02
CA ASP A 57 7.22 -4.19 8.94
C ASP A 57 6.68 -5.54 9.44
N GLY A 58 7.38 -6.18 10.37
CA GLY A 58 6.90 -7.42 11.01
C GLY A 58 5.59 -7.24 11.76
N ARG A 59 5.39 -6.08 12.41
CA ARG A 59 4.14 -5.73 13.11
C ARG A 59 3.01 -5.49 12.11
N ASP A 60 3.27 -4.79 11.01
CA ASP A 60 2.28 -4.62 9.92
C ASP A 60 1.83 -5.98 9.37
N LYS A 61 2.77 -6.90 9.10
CA LYS A 61 2.41 -8.24 8.61
C LYS A 61 1.61 -9.04 9.63
N ALA A 62 1.96 -9.00 10.91
CA ALA A 62 1.20 -9.67 11.97
C ALA A 62 -0.22 -9.09 12.06
N CYS A 63 -0.37 -7.76 12.06
CA CYS A 63 -1.68 -7.11 12.02
C CYS A 63 -2.47 -7.51 10.77
N LYS A 64 -1.82 -7.64 9.60
CA LYS A 64 -2.45 -8.10 8.36
C LYS A 64 -2.98 -9.53 8.53
N ILE A 65 -2.17 -10.45 9.04
CA ILE A 65 -2.59 -11.84 9.26
C ILE A 65 -3.85 -11.89 10.14
N VAL A 66 -3.83 -11.23 11.31
CA VAL A 66 -4.98 -11.21 12.22
C VAL A 66 -6.20 -10.56 11.55
N GLN A 67 -6.01 -9.44 10.84
CA GLN A 67 -7.08 -8.75 10.10
C GLN A 67 -7.76 -9.69 9.09
N TYR A 68 -6.98 -10.45 8.33
CA TYR A 68 -7.51 -11.35 7.31
C TYR A 68 -8.10 -12.65 7.89
N PHE A 69 -7.63 -13.11 9.05
CA PHE A 69 -8.36 -14.11 9.84
C PHE A 69 -9.72 -13.60 10.30
N CYS A 70 -9.81 -12.36 10.78
CA CYS A 70 -11.10 -11.75 11.12
C CYS A 70 -12.03 -11.67 9.90
N LYS A 71 -11.51 -11.27 8.73
CA LYS A 71 -12.28 -11.26 7.47
C LYS A 71 -12.75 -12.66 7.07
N LEU A 72 -11.90 -13.67 7.22
CA LEU A 72 -12.27 -15.05 6.93
C LEU A 72 -13.37 -15.54 7.88
N ALA A 73 -13.22 -15.28 9.18
CA ALA A 73 -14.25 -15.59 10.17
C ALA A 73 -15.59 -14.92 9.83
N MET A 74 -15.58 -13.64 9.44
CA MET A 74 -16.80 -12.94 9.00
C MET A 74 -17.41 -13.53 7.72
N ALA A 75 -16.58 -14.06 6.82
CA ALA A 75 -17.02 -14.68 5.57
C ALA A 75 -17.62 -16.08 5.79
N VAL A 76 -17.20 -16.80 6.84
CA VAL A 76 -17.60 -18.19 7.13
C VAL A 76 -18.69 -18.29 8.23
N HIS A 77 -18.76 -17.35 9.18
CA HIS A 77 -19.59 -17.48 10.38
C HIS A 77 -20.88 -16.64 10.44
N GLU A 78 -21.69 -17.00 11.44
CA GLU A 78 -22.95 -16.41 11.85
C GLU A 78 -22.93 -14.88 12.06
N PRO A 79 -24.06 -14.18 11.82
CA PRO A 79 -24.20 -12.72 11.96
C PRO A 79 -23.80 -12.17 13.34
N LYS A 80 -23.95 -12.97 14.39
CA LYS A 80 -23.81 -12.56 15.80
C LYS A 80 -22.43 -11.96 16.15
N TYR A 81 -21.36 -12.49 15.59
CA TYR A 81 -19.99 -12.02 15.89
C TYR A 81 -19.43 -11.02 14.88
N LYS A 82 -20.16 -10.78 13.77
CA LYS A 82 -19.73 -9.87 12.70
C LYS A 82 -19.46 -8.43 13.17
N PRO A 83 -20.23 -7.84 14.11
CA PRO A 83 -19.96 -6.48 14.56
C PRO A 83 -18.61 -6.34 15.27
N LEU A 84 -18.34 -7.22 16.25
CA LEU A 84 -17.10 -7.15 17.05
C LEU A 84 -15.87 -7.49 16.20
N VAL A 85 -15.95 -8.56 15.40
CA VAL A 85 -14.87 -8.99 14.51
C VAL A 85 -14.63 -7.96 13.40
N GLY A 86 -15.68 -7.31 12.91
CA GLY A 86 -15.60 -6.23 11.92
C GLY A 86 -14.92 -4.99 12.46
N VAL A 87 -15.23 -4.59 13.70
CA VAL A 87 -14.54 -3.47 14.38
C VAL A 87 -13.07 -3.79 14.54
N LEU A 88 -12.71 -4.98 15.02
CA LEU A 88 -11.31 -5.38 15.16
C LEU A 88 -10.57 -5.36 13.80
N ALA A 89 -11.19 -5.91 12.75
CA ALA A 89 -10.60 -5.90 11.40
C ALA A 89 -10.39 -4.47 10.88
N LYS A 90 -11.32 -3.54 11.16
CA LYS A 90 -11.20 -2.12 10.79
C LYS A 90 -10.07 -1.45 11.57
N GLN A 91 -10.00 -1.66 12.88
CA GLN A 91 -8.93 -1.10 13.73
C GLN A 91 -7.55 -1.59 13.29
N LEU A 92 -7.40 -2.89 13.03
CA LEU A 92 -6.15 -3.44 12.50
C LEU A 92 -5.77 -2.85 11.14
N SER A 93 -6.75 -2.58 10.27
CA SER A 93 -6.50 -1.87 9.00
C SER A 93 -5.96 -0.45 9.23
N GLY A 94 -6.57 0.28 10.17
CA GLY A 94 -6.12 1.62 10.56
C GLY A 94 -4.69 1.61 11.13
N THR A 95 -4.42 0.71 12.07
CA THR A 95 -3.08 0.52 12.63
C THR A 95 -2.05 0.23 11.55
N ARG A 96 -2.38 -0.59 10.55
CA ARG A 96 -1.47 -0.89 9.43
C ARG A 96 -1.20 0.30 8.52
N ARG A 97 -2.14 1.23 8.34
CA ARG A 97 -1.89 2.49 7.63
C ARG A 97 -0.89 3.33 8.43
N VAL A 98 -1.10 3.49 9.73
CA VAL A 98 -0.16 4.20 10.63
C VAL A 98 1.25 3.61 10.60
N LEU A 99 1.37 2.29 10.67
CA LEU A 99 2.67 1.60 10.64
C LEU A 99 3.44 1.75 9.31
N ARG A 100 2.76 2.19 8.25
CA ARG A 100 3.29 2.38 6.89
C ARG A 100 3.41 3.84 6.49
N ILE A 101 3.10 4.80 7.36
CA ILE A 101 3.26 6.24 7.06
C ILE A 101 4.69 6.52 6.61
N GLY A 102 4.84 7.22 5.48
CA GLY A 102 6.16 7.55 4.92
C GLY A 102 6.80 6.40 4.14
N LYS A 103 6.05 5.32 3.84
CA LYS A 103 6.54 4.23 2.97
C LYS A 103 6.86 4.70 1.55
N CYS A 104 6.26 5.81 1.11
CA CYS A 104 6.60 6.49 -0.15
C CYS A 104 8.10 6.86 -0.25
N LEU A 105 8.79 7.09 0.87
CA LEU A 105 10.23 7.40 0.90
C LEU A 105 11.11 6.26 0.37
N LYS A 106 10.58 5.03 0.31
CA LYS A 106 11.28 3.89 -0.32
C LYS A 106 11.50 4.08 -1.82
N VAL A 107 10.83 5.06 -2.44
CA VAL A 107 11.02 5.40 -3.85
C VAL A 107 12.49 5.66 -4.18
N VAL A 108 13.25 6.31 -3.29
CA VAL A 108 14.66 6.65 -3.55
C VAL A 108 15.48 5.37 -3.77
N GLY A 109 15.41 4.42 -2.83
CA GLY A 109 16.10 3.14 -2.96
C GLY A 109 15.63 2.34 -4.18
N ASN A 110 14.32 2.22 -4.35
CA ASN A 110 13.74 1.46 -5.47
C ASN A 110 14.11 2.05 -6.83
N THR A 111 14.17 3.38 -6.96
CA THR A 111 14.56 4.06 -8.20
C THR A 111 16.05 3.87 -8.47
N VAL A 112 16.91 3.96 -7.46
CA VAL A 112 18.35 3.69 -7.60
C VAL A 112 18.59 2.24 -8.04
N ASP A 113 17.94 1.28 -7.39
CA ASP A 113 18.02 -0.15 -7.73
C ASP A 113 17.53 -0.40 -9.16
N ALA A 114 16.37 0.16 -9.53
CA ALA A 114 15.83 0.03 -10.87
C ALA A 114 16.73 0.69 -11.93
N TRP A 115 17.33 1.85 -11.63
CA TRP A 115 18.25 2.53 -12.54
C TRP A 115 19.52 1.72 -12.80
N GLY A 116 20.01 1.00 -11.78
CA GLY A 116 21.17 0.11 -11.87
C GLY A 116 20.92 -1.18 -12.66
N GLU A 117 19.68 -1.52 -12.98
CA GLU A 117 19.35 -2.75 -13.70
C GLU A 117 19.90 -2.72 -15.14
N PRO A 118 20.76 -3.68 -15.55
CA PRO A 118 21.37 -3.69 -16.87
C PRO A 118 20.37 -3.99 -18.00
N VAL A 119 19.33 -4.78 -17.73
CA VAL A 119 18.37 -5.19 -18.77
C VAL A 119 17.32 -4.11 -18.97
N ALA A 120 17.28 -3.51 -20.17
CA ALA A 120 16.46 -2.33 -20.47
C ALA A 120 14.96 -2.48 -20.13
N TRP A 121 14.35 -3.63 -20.44
CA TRP A 121 12.94 -3.85 -20.13
C TRP A 121 12.69 -3.99 -18.62
N LYS A 122 13.62 -4.61 -17.88
CA LYS A 122 13.53 -4.73 -16.42
C LYS A 122 13.69 -3.37 -15.76
N ARG A 123 14.64 -2.55 -16.24
CA ARG A 123 14.83 -1.16 -15.82
C ARG A 123 13.56 -0.34 -16.01
N ALA A 124 12.97 -0.40 -17.21
CA ALA A 124 11.74 0.34 -17.52
C ALA A 124 10.58 -0.08 -16.62
N ALA A 125 10.36 -1.38 -16.44
CA ALA A 125 9.33 -1.90 -15.55
C ALA A 125 9.59 -1.54 -14.08
N GLY A 126 10.85 -1.60 -13.62
CA GLY A 126 11.24 -1.22 -12.26
C GLY A 126 11.05 0.26 -11.98
N LEU A 127 11.41 1.14 -12.91
CA LEU A 127 11.20 2.59 -12.78
C LEU A 127 9.71 2.95 -12.77
N LEU A 128 8.92 2.34 -13.67
CA LEU A 128 7.47 2.51 -13.68
C LEU A 128 6.84 2.01 -12.38
N GLY A 129 7.22 0.80 -11.95
CA GLY A 129 6.78 0.20 -10.70
C GLY A 129 7.12 1.05 -9.47
N ALA A 130 8.33 1.61 -9.42
CA ALA A 130 8.77 2.50 -8.33
C ALA A 130 7.95 3.80 -8.29
N GLY A 131 7.75 4.45 -9.44
CA GLY A 131 6.97 5.69 -9.53
C GLY A 131 5.50 5.48 -9.15
N VAL A 132 4.86 4.44 -9.71
CA VAL A 132 3.46 4.11 -9.40
C VAL A 132 3.29 3.68 -7.94
N SER A 133 4.23 2.89 -7.40
CA SER A 133 4.20 2.49 -5.97
C SER A 133 4.35 3.70 -5.05
N CYS A 134 5.23 4.64 -5.38
CA CYS A 134 5.39 5.88 -4.63
C CYS A 134 4.10 6.70 -4.60
N ALA A 135 3.47 6.88 -5.77
CA ALA A 135 2.20 7.60 -5.87
C ALA A 135 1.08 6.89 -5.08
N GLY A 136 1.04 5.55 -5.13
CA GLY A 136 0.10 4.75 -4.34
C GLY A 136 0.33 4.85 -2.84
N ASP A 137 1.57 4.70 -2.37
CA ASP A 137 1.91 4.80 -0.94
C ASP A 137 1.65 6.22 -0.40
N PHE A 138 1.98 7.26 -1.18
CA PHE A 138 1.64 8.64 -0.84
C PHE A 138 0.12 8.87 -0.77
N GLY A 139 -0.61 8.32 -1.74
CA GLY A 139 -2.07 8.38 -1.72
C GLY A 139 -2.68 7.68 -0.50
N ASP A 140 -2.18 6.51 -0.08
CA ASP A 140 -2.66 5.80 1.12
C ASP A 140 -2.47 6.68 2.38
N ASP A 141 -1.35 7.40 2.49
CA ASP A 141 -1.08 8.35 3.57
C ASP A 141 -2.06 9.53 3.57
N VAL A 142 -2.37 10.06 2.37
CA VAL A 142 -3.32 11.17 2.18
C VAL A 142 -4.76 10.75 2.49
N CYS A 143 -5.19 9.59 2.01
CA CYS A 143 -6.51 9.04 2.35
C CYS A 143 -6.61 8.71 3.84
N TRP A 144 -5.54 8.20 4.46
CA TRP A 144 -5.50 8.01 5.91
C TRP A 144 -5.67 9.33 6.67
N ALA A 145 -5.00 10.41 6.25
CA ALA A 145 -5.16 11.72 6.86
C ALA A 145 -6.61 12.25 6.72
N SER A 146 -7.26 12.00 5.57
CA SER A 146 -8.69 12.28 5.37
C SER A 146 -9.58 11.48 6.33
N ASP A 147 -9.33 10.19 6.51
CA ASP A 147 -10.07 9.33 7.44
C ASP A 147 -9.94 9.79 8.90
N MET A 148 -8.82 10.42 9.24
CA MET A 148 -8.56 11.04 10.55
C MET A 148 -9.12 12.47 10.66
N GLN A 149 -9.86 12.95 9.66
CA GLN A 149 -10.42 14.31 9.58
C GLN A 149 -9.34 15.42 9.59
N LEU A 150 -8.11 15.10 9.18
CA LEU A 150 -7.03 16.06 9.00
C LEU A 150 -7.07 16.72 7.62
N LEU A 151 -7.75 16.10 6.66
CA LEU A 151 -7.99 16.59 5.31
C LEU A 151 -9.48 16.51 4.96
N PRO A 152 -9.95 17.22 3.92
CA PRO A 152 -11.34 17.16 3.47
C PRO A 152 -11.77 15.74 3.10
N VAL A 153 -12.99 15.36 3.50
CA VAL A 153 -13.52 13.99 3.33
C VAL A 153 -13.53 13.51 1.87
N TRP A 154 -13.69 14.40 0.88
CA TRP A 154 -13.67 13.99 -0.54
C TRP A 154 -12.33 13.36 -0.96
N VAL A 155 -11.26 13.58 -0.22
CA VAL A 155 -9.95 12.97 -0.47
C VAL A 155 -9.99 11.45 -0.24
N SER A 156 -10.84 10.92 0.64
CA SER A 156 -11.01 9.47 0.80
C SER A 156 -11.60 8.81 -0.45
N ASP A 157 -12.31 9.56 -1.30
CA ASP A 157 -12.87 9.03 -2.55
C ASP A 157 -11.77 8.68 -3.57
N CYS A 158 -10.55 9.17 -3.36
CA CYS A 158 -9.37 8.79 -4.15
C CYS A 158 -8.87 7.36 -3.87
N GLU A 159 -9.38 6.66 -2.85
CA GLU A 159 -8.94 5.29 -2.49
C GLU A 159 -9.05 4.32 -3.67
N VAL A 160 -10.07 4.47 -4.53
CA VAL A 160 -10.23 3.64 -5.73
C VAL A 160 -9.06 3.81 -6.70
N TRP A 161 -8.56 5.04 -6.87
CA TRP A 161 -7.41 5.30 -7.72
C TRP A 161 -6.12 4.78 -7.10
N ILE A 162 -5.99 4.84 -5.78
CA ILE A 162 -4.84 4.28 -5.04
C ILE A 162 -4.79 2.76 -5.18
N ASP A 163 -5.94 2.08 -5.04
CA ASP A 163 -6.05 0.64 -5.26
C ASP A 163 -5.69 0.27 -6.73
N ARG A 164 -6.03 1.13 -7.70
CA ARG A 164 -5.62 0.96 -9.12
C ARG A 164 -4.11 1.14 -9.30
N LEU A 165 -3.50 2.15 -8.69
CA LEU A 165 -2.05 2.34 -8.70
C LEU A 165 -1.34 1.12 -8.09
N TRP A 166 -1.86 0.60 -6.98
CA TRP A 166 -1.33 -0.62 -6.37
C TRP A 166 -1.44 -1.84 -7.29
N LEU A 167 -2.54 -2.00 -8.03
CA LEU A 167 -2.64 -3.05 -9.04
C LEU A 167 -1.59 -2.89 -10.14
N VAL A 168 -1.40 -1.67 -10.66
CA VAL A 168 -0.41 -1.39 -11.71
C VAL A 168 1.01 -1.69 -11.22
N SER A 169 1.34 -1.37 -9.97
CA SER A 169 2.65 -1.73 -9.41
C SER A 169 2.85 -3.25 -9.36
N ILE A 170 1.83 -4.01 -8.96
CA ILE A 170 1.88 -5.48 -8.96
C ILE A 170 2.07 -6.03 -10.37
N VAL A 171 1.39 -5.47 -11.38
CA VAL A 171 1.56 -5.88 -12.78
C VAL A 171 2.99 -5.65 -13.28
N CYS A 172 3.67 -4.61 -12.79
CA CYS A 172 5.09 -4.39 -13.09
C CYS A 172 5.99 -5.39 -12.35
N ASP A 173 5.67 -5.70 -11.09
CA ASP A 173 6.48 -6.59 -10.23
C ASP A 173 6.41 -8.06 -10.64
N VAL A 174 5.25 -8.55 -11.09
CA VAL A 174 5.05 -9.96 -11.47
C VAL A 174 6.05 -10.47 -12.52
N PRO A 175 6.24 -9.81 -13.69
CA PRO A 175 7.22 -10.27 -14.68
C PRO A 175 8.67 -10.11 -14.20
N LEU A 176 8.98 -9.06 -13.42
CA LEU A 176 10.30 -8.87 -12.82
C LEU A 176 10.66 -10.04 -11.89
N HIS A 177 9.75 -10.35 -10.96
CA HIS A 177 9.92 -11.46 -10.03
C HIS A 177 9.97 -12.82 -10.73
N MET A 178 9.18 -13.03 -11.78
CA MET A 178 9.22 -14.26 -12.57
C MET A 178 10.59 -14.44 -13.24
N ALA A 179 11.13 -13.38 -13.85
CA ALA A 179 12.46 -13.44 -14.47
C ALA A 179 13.55 -13.79 -13.45
N ASP A 180 13.49 -13.21 -12.24
CA ASP A 180 14.46 -13.50 -11.18
C ASP A 180 14.31 -14.92 -10.63
N LEU A 181 13.07 -15.43 -10.52
CA LEU A 181 12.79 -16.80 -10.13
C LEU A 181 13.35 -17.81 -11.15
N LEU A 182 13.16 -17.55 -12.44
CA LEU A 182 13.69 -18.38 -13.52
C LEU A 182 15.23 -18.39 -13.52
N ALA A 183 15.85 -17.21 -13.36
CA ALA A 183 17.31 -17.09 -13.25
C ALA A 183 17.85 -17.83 -12.02
N ALA A 184 17.17 -17.73 -10.87
CA ALA A 184 17.56 -18.46 -9.66
C ALA A 184 17.41 -19.98 -9.81
N ARG A 185 16.38 -20.45 -10.54
CA ARG A 185 16.20 -21.86 -10.87
C ARG A 185 17.33 -22.38 -11.76
N GLN A 186 17.67 -21.65 -12.82
CA GLN A 186 18.78 -22.01 -13.71
C GLN A 186 20.10 -22.08 -12.95
N ALA A 187 20.37 -21.08 -12.08
CA ALA A 187 21.57 -21.08 -11.26
C ALA A 187 21.62 -22.26 -10.27
N LEU A 188 20.49 -22.68 -9.73
CA LEU A 188 20.43 -23.86 -8.84
C LEU A 188 20.68 -25.17 -9.61
N LEU A 189 20.16 -25.29 -10.84
CA LEU A 189 20.37 -26.47 -11.69
C LEU A 189 21.80 -26.57 -12.24
N ALA A 190 22.48 -25.43 -12.38
CA ALA A 190 23.88 -25.38 -12.82
C ALA A 190 24.88 -25.66 -11.68
N CYS A 191 24.43 -25.71 -10.42
CA CYS A 191 25.30 -26.07 -9.30
C CYS A 191 25.56 -27.57 -9.29
N ASP A 192 26.84 -27.93 -9.23
CA ASP A 192 27.25 -29.29 -8.96
C ASP A 192 27.10 -29.57 -7.45
N ALA A 193 26.24 -30.52 -7.11
CA ALA A 193 25.92 -30.86 -5.73
C ALA A 193 27.09 -31.51 -4.99
N ASP A 194 28.01 -32.12 -5.73
CA ASP A 194 29.11 -32.89 -5.16
C ASP A 194 30.32 -31.99 -4.82
N THR A 195 30.34 -30.75 -5.30
CA THR A 195 31.49 -29.84 -5.17
C THR A 195 31.33 -28.80 -4.03
N ASP A 196 30.12 -28.28 -3.80
CA ASP A 196 29.89 -27.25 -2.79
C ASP A 196 28.47 -27.27 -2.21
N GLU A 197 28.28 -28.05 -1.14
CA GLU A 197 26.99 -28.16 -0.43
C GLU A 197 26.51 -26.81 0.13
N THR A 198 27.45 -25.92 0.52
CA THR A 198 27.10 -24.61 1.09
C THR A 198 26.50 -23.71 0.02
N GLU A 199 27.08 -23.70 -1.19
CA GLU A 199 26.55 -22.94 -2.32
C GLU A 199 25.18 -23.47 -2.76
N VAL A 200 25.00 -24.79 -2.82
CA VAL A 200 23.70 -25.40 -3.12
C VAL A 200 22.64 -24.97 -2.10
N ARG A 201 22.95 -25.03 -0.80
CA ARG A 201 22.04 -24.57 0.26
C ARG A 201 21.69 -23.09 0.09
N ARG A 202 22.67 -22.24 -0.21
CA ARG A 202 22.46 -20.79 -0.45
C ARG A 202 21.55 -20.54 -1.65
N ARG A 203 21.78 -21.24 -2.77
CA ARG A 203 20.97 -21.12 -4.00
C ARG A 203 19.56 -21.63 -3.79
N ARG A 204 19.39 -22.74 -3.06
CA ARG A 204 18.09 -23.30 -2.69
C ARG A 204 17.29 -22.34 -1.81
N ALA A 205 17.93 -21.71 -0.83
CA ALA A 205 17.30 -20.69 -0.01
C ALA A 205 16.88 -19.45 -0.82
N LYS A 206 17.73 -18.99 -1.76
CA LYS A 206 17.39 -17.88 -2.68
C LYS A 206 16.18 -18.23 -3.55
N PHE A 207 16.18 -19.41 -4.17
CA PHE A 207 15.07 -19.91 -4.99
C PHE A 207 13.77 -20.00 -4.17
N PHE A 208 13.82 -20.59 -2.97
CA PHE A 208 12.67 -20.68 -2.08
C PHE A 208 12.10 -19.31 -1.73
N ASN A 209 12.96 -18.35 -1.34
CA ASN A 209 12.52 -16.99 -1.02
C ASN A 209 11.87 -16.26 -2.20
N LEU A 210 12.37 -16.50 -3.43
CA LEU A 210 11.77 -15.96 -4.65
C LEU A 210 10.45 -16.66 -4.97
N ALA A 211 10.35 -17.97 -4.80
CA ALA A 211 9.12 -18.73 -5.04
C ALA A 211 7.99 -18.30 -4.08
N VAL A 212 8.29 -18.16 -2.79
CA VAL A 212 7.35 -17.61 -1.79
C VAL A 212 6.96 -16.17 -2.17
N GLY A 213 7.91 -15.37 -2.66
CA GLY A 213 7.64 -14.03 -3.18
C GLY A 213 6.67 -14.03 -4.38
N GLN A 214 6.82 -14.97 -5.30
CA GLN A 214 5.94 -15.09 -6.47
C GLN A 214 4.52 -15.49 -6.08
N VAL A 215 4.38 -16.47 -5.17
CA VAL A 215 3.06 -16.87 -4.64
C VAL A 215 2.37 -15.69 -3.96
N LYS A 216 3.12 -14.92 -3.15
CA LYS A 216 2.63 -13.68 -2.55
C LYS A 216 2.13 -12.70 -3.60
N LEU A 217 2.91 -12.43 -4.65
CA LEU A 217 2.54 -11.46 -5.69
C LEU A 217 1.29 -11.88 -6.46
N ILE A 218 1.14 -13.16 -6.77
CA ILE A 218 -0.07 -13.69 -7.41
C ILE A 218 -1.29 -13.50 -6.48
N ALA A 219 -1.14 -13.77 -5.18
CA ALA A 219 -2.20 -13.52 -4.22
C ALA A 219 -2.54 -12.03 -4.09
N ASP A 220 -1.52 -11.15 -4.05
CA ASP A 220 -1.68 -9.69 -4.07
C ASP A 220 -2.38 -9.23 -5.35
N PHE A 221 -2.06 -9.82 -6.52
CA PHE A 221 -2.69 -9.50 -7.80
C PHE A 221 -4.19 -9.79 -7.77
N PHE A 222 -4.61 -10.99 -7.35
CA PHE A 222 -6.04 -11.30 -7.24
C PHE A 222 -6.75 -10.42 -6.21
N HIS A 223 -6.08 -10.12 -5.10
CA HIS A 223 -6.60 -9.24 -4.05
C HIS A 223 -6.78 -7.79 -4.56
N ALA A 224 -5.78 -7.22 -5.21
CA ALA A 224 -5.78 -5.86 -5.72
C ALA A 224 -6.71 -5.70 -6.93
N SER A 225 -6.75 -6.67 -7.85
CA SER A 225 -7.62 -6.65 -9.03
C SER A 225 -9.09 -6.50 -8.64
N ARG A 226 -9.50 -7.20 -7.58
CA ARG A 226 -10.87 -7.13 -7.04
C ARG A 226 -11.24 -5.72 -6.60
N LYS A 227 -10.33 -5.05 -5.87
CA LYS A 227 -10.52 -3.69 -5.35
C LYS A 227 -10.50 -2.66 -6.48
N ALA A 228 -9.50 -2.73 -7.37
CA ALA A 228 -9.28 -1.76 -8.44
C ALA A 228 -10.38 -1.77 -9.52
N MET A 229 -10.92 -2.95 -9.84
CA MET A 229 -11.93 -3.14 -10.90
C MET A 229 -13.38 -3.14 -10.38
N ASN A 230 -13.58 -3.07 -9.06
CA ASN A 230 -14.90 -3.18 -8.42
C ASN A 230 -15.71 -4.39 -8.93
N TRP A 231 -15.04 -5.54 -9.11
CA TRP A 231 -15.64 -6.71 -9.77
C TRP A 231 -16.90 -7.18 -9.01
N PRO A 232 -18.04 -7.39 -9.69
CA PRO A 232 -19.33 -7.74 -9.06
C PRO A 232 -19.38 -9.10 -8.34
N THR A 233 -18.51 -10.07 -8.65
CA THR A 233 -18.37 -11.35 -7.94
C THR A 233 -17.56 -11.15 -6.65
N ARG A 234 -18.12 -10.36 -5.73
CA ARG A 234 -17.49 -9.98 -4.46
C ARG A 234 -17.42 -11.15 -3.47
N SER A 235 -16.75 -12.26 -3.79
CA SER A 235 -16.51 -13.34 -2.82
C SER A 235 -15.70 -12.81 -1.63
N PRO A 236 -16.30 -12.67 -0.43
CA PRO A 236 -15.57 -12.20 0.75
C PRO A 236 -14.51 -13.21 1.18
N VAL A 237 -14.75 -14.49 0.87
CA VAL A 237 -13.81 -15.60 1.11
C VAL A 237 -12.55 -15.43 0.26
N GLN A 238 -12.67 -15.09 -1.02
CA GLN A 238 -11.50 -14.87 -1.88
C GLN A 238 -10.63 -13.70 -1.37
N ASP A 239 -11.24 -12.57 -1.00
CA ASP A 239 -10.54 -11.42 -0.40
C ASP A 239 -9.79 -11.83 0.86
N ALA A 240 -10.48 -12.59 1.73
CA ALA A 240 -9.93 -13.08 2.98
C ALA A 240 -8.71 -14.00 2.75
N VAL A 241 -8.87 -14.99 1.86
CA VAL A 241 -7.85 -16.00 1.57
C VAL A 241 -6.65 -15.40 0.84
N CYS A 242 -6.86 -14.63 -0.23
CA CYS A 242 -5.76 -14.00 -0.97
C CYS A 242 -4.94 -13.06 -0.06
N GLY A 243 -5.61 -12.27 0.77
CA GLY A 243 -4.91 -11.41 1.72
C GLY A 243 -4.17 -12.16 2.82
N LEU A 244 -4.73 -13.28 3.31
CA LEU A 244 -4.06 -14.15 4.29
C LEU A 244 -2.82 -14.83 3.69
N VAL A 245 -2.94 -15.42 2.50
CA VAL A 245 -1.80 -16.04 1.78
C VAL A 245 -0.69 -15.01 1.56
N SER A 246 -1.03 -13.83 1.03
CA SER A 246 -0.07 -12.73 0.84
C SER A 246 0.64 -12.36 2.15
N ALA A 247 -0.11 -12.19 3.23
CA ALA A 247 0.43 -11.80 4.53
C ALA A 247 1.35 -12.87 5.12
N SER A 248 0.93 -14.15 5.07
CA SER A 248 1.71 -15.29 5.54
C SER A 248 3.01 -15.45 4.76
N CYS A 249 2.99 -15.36 3.43
CA CYS A 249 4.20 -15.40 2.62
C CYS A 249 5.15 -14.25 2.95
N ALA A 250 4.64 -13.03 3.19
CA ALA A 250 5.46 -11.90 3.62
C ALA A 250 6.10 -12.15 4.99
N PHE A 251 5.35 -12.73 5.93
CA PHE A 251 5.84 -13.05 7.26
C PHE A 251 6.92 -14.13 7.25
N VAL A 252 6.75 -15.19 6.45
CA VAL A 252 7.77 -16.24 6.25
C VAL A 252 9.08 -15.66 5.72
N LYS A 253 9.02 -14.74 4.75
CA LYS A 253 10.22 -14.07 4.22
C LYS A 253 10.92 -13.21 5.26
N LEU A 254 10.18 -12.51 6.12
CA LEU A 254 10.75 -11.73 7.22
C LEU A 254 11.45 -12.64 8.24
N TRP A 255 10.81 -13.74 8.62
CA TRP A 255 11.40 -14.70 9.57
C TRP A 255 12.71 -15.30 9.05
N GLY A 256 12.74 -15.67 7.77
CA GLY A 256 13.96 -16.18 7.11
C GLY A 256 15.09 -15.14 6.99
N ALA A 257 14.77 -13.85 7.05
CA ALA A 257 15.77 -12.78 7.07
C ALA A 257 16.34 -12.52 8.47
N THR A 258 15.53 -12.69 9.52
CA THR A 258 15.92 -12.48 10.93
C THR A 258 16.60 -13.70 11.57
N ALA A 259 16.49 -14.89 10.99
CA ALA A 259 17.10 -16.12 11.50
C ALA A 259 18.58 -16.30 11.07
N LYS A 260 19.20 -15.25 10.52
CA LYS A 260 20.63 -15.18 10.19
C LYS A 260 21.34 -14.27 11.17
#